data_AF-A0A550GYW2-F1
#
_entry.id   AF-A0A550GYW2-F1
#
_cell.length_a   1.000
_cell.length_b   1.000
_cell.length_c   1.000
_cell.angle_alpha   90.00
_cell.angle_beta   90.00
_cell.angle_gamma   90.00
#
_symmetry.space_group_name_H-M   'P 1'
#
loop_
_entity.id
_entity.type
_entity.pdbx_description
1 polymer ?
#
loop_
_entity_poly.entity_id
_entity_poly.type
_entity_poly.pdbx_seq_one_letter_code
_entity_poly.pdbx_strand_id
1 'polypeptide(L)'
;MLITDIPIATLVLMLIAVTISFLNMGINRLLITRICGWEEYKLMRKETSEYQSQLMQAMRANDTKRVEKLKKKETQIRNMQSKMMKPQMILFPISMSYIVIWWFFLIPTFGVDPVAVVPGIAAEGIPVFYWYMICSFFFGTLASRIVGVTPIA
;
A
#
# COMPACT_ATOMS: atom_id res chain seq x y z
N MET A 1 27.90 0.62 20.61
CA MET A 1 28.74 0.07 19.53
C MET A 1 28.48 -1.43 19.51
N LEU A 2 27.51 -1.91 18.71
CA LEU A 2 27.13 -3.34 18.54
C LEU A 2 25.93 -3.56 17.58
N ILE A 3 25.32 -2.49 17.03
CA ILE A 3 24.16 -2.59 16.10
C ILE A 3 24.58 -2.42 14.63
N THR A 4 25.81 -1.97 14.39
CA THR A 4 26.38 -1.67 13.06
C THR A 4 27.16 -2.84 12.46
N ASP A 5 27.38 -3.94 13.20
CA ASP A 5 27.98 -5.13 12.64
C ASP A 5 27.03 -5.74 11.60
N ILE A 6 27.51 -5.87 10.36
CA ILE A 6 26.76 -6.29 9.16
C ILE A 6 25.76 -7.45 9.42
N PRO A 7 26.13 -8.57 10.08
CA PRO A 7 25.17 -9.66 10.33
C PRO A 7 24.09 -9.32 11.37
N ILE A 8 24.38 -8.46 12.35
CA ILE A 8 23.42 -8.04 13.38
C ILE A 8 22.49 -6.96 12.80
N ALA A 9 23.03 -6.01 12.03
CA ALA A 9 22.26 -4.96 11.36
C ALA A 9 21.23 -5.55 10.38
N THR A 10 21.62 -6.54 9.58
CA THR A 10 20.70 -7.25 8.65
C THR A 10 19.57 -7.97 9.38
N LEU A 11 19.86 -8.70 10.45
CA LEU A 11 18.85 -9.40 11.26
C LEU A 11 17.87 -8.42 11.93
N VAL A 12 18.38 -7.34 12.52
CA VAL A 12 17.56 -6.31 13.16
C VAL A 12 16.67 -5.62 12.14
N LEU A 13 17.20 -5.26 10.96
CA LEU A 13 16.43 -4.66 9.87
C LEU A 13 15.36 -5.60 9.34
N MET A 14 15.66 -6.90 9.18
CA MET A 14 14.65 -7.89 8.80
C MET A 14 13.54 -8.03 9.85
N LEU A 15 13.89 -8.11 11.13
CA LEU A 15 12.91 -8.18 12.22
C LEU A 15 12.02 -6.93 12.26
N ILE A 16 12.60 -5.74 12.10
CA ILE A 16 11.88 -4.48 12.03
C ILE A 16 10.94 -4.48 10.82
N ALA A 17 11.44 -4.88 9.64
CA ALA A 17 10.65 -4.94 8.42
C ALA A 17 9.47 -5.91 8.56
N VAL A 18 9.69 -7.11 9.10
CA VAL A 18 8.63 -8.10 9.34
C VAL A 18 7.59 -7.55 10.33
N THR A 19 8.03 -6.95 11.44
CA THR A 19 7.14 -6.39 12.46
C THR A 19 6.29 -5.26 11.89
N ILE A 20 6.90 -4.32 11.16
CA ILE A 20 6.20 -3.21 10.50
C ILE A 20 5.21 -3.74 9.46
N SER A 21 5.56 -4.80 8.74
CA SER A 21 4.70 -5.41 7.72
C SER A 21 3.47 -6.08 8.34
N PHE A 22 3.68 -6.84 9.41
CA PHE A 22 2.60 -7.48 10.16
C PHE A 22 1.67 -6.46 10.82
N LEU A 23 2.23 -5.39 11.41
CA LEU A 23 1.47 -4.29 11.97
C LEU A 23 0.65 -3.58 10.89
N ASN A 24 1.27 -3.23 9.75
CA ASN A 24 0.56 -2.61 8.63
C ASN A 24 -0.56 -3.51 8.11
N MET A 25 -0.32 -4.81 8.00
CA MET A 25 -1.33 -5.79 7.58
C MET A 25 -2.52 -5.84 8.56
N GLY A 26 -2.23 -5.94 9.86
CA GLY A 26 -3.24 -5.96 10.91
C GLY A 26 -4.07 -4.68 10.94
N ILE A 27 -3.41 -3.51 10.90
CA ILE A 27 -4.05 -2.20 10.90
C ILE A 27 -4.92 -2.01 9.65
N ASN A 28 -4.41 -2.36 8.46
CA ASN A 28 -5.19 -2.32 7.22
C ASN A 28 -6.47 -3.16 7.32
N ARG A 29 -6.34 -4.44 7.70
CA ARG A 29 -7.48 -5.37 7.79
C ARG A 29 -8.51 -4.90 8.82
N LEU A 30 -8.03 -4.42 9.98
CA LEU A 30 -8.90 -3.96 11.06
C LEU A 30 -9.62 -2.67 10.67
N LEU A 31 -8.92 -1.70 10.05
CA LEU A 31 -9.52 -0.45 9.56
C LEU A 31 -10.61 -0.70 8.51
N ILE A 32 -10.36 -1.57 7.53
CA ILE A 32 -11.36 -1.88 6.49
C ILE A 32 -12.59 -2.55 7.11
N THR A 33 -12.36 -3.53 7.99
CA THR A 33 -13.45 -4.27 8.65
C THR A 33 -14.29 -3.35 9.54
N ARG A 34 -13.66 -2.45 10.32
CA ARG A 34 -14.37 -1.53 11.23
C ARG A 34 -15.09 -0.39 10.52
N ILE A 35 -14.48 0.20 9.50
CA ILE A 35 -14.94 1.49 8.94
C ILE A 35 -15.96 1.28 7.84
N CYS A 36 -15.77 0.25 7.01
CA CYS A 36 -16.57 0.05 5.81
C CYS A 36 -17.37 -1.26 5.83
N GLY A 37 -16.93 -2.26 6.61
CA GLY A 37 -17.46 -3.62 6.49
C GLY A 37 -16.96 -4.30 5.21
N TRP A 38 -16.46 -5.53 5.34
CA TRP A 38 -15.81 -6.23 4.22
C TRP A 38 -16.80 -6.54 3.07
N GLU A 39 -18.05 -6.84 3.41
CA GLU A 39 -19.09 -7.17 2.43
C GLU A 39 -19.58 -5.95 1.64
N GLU A 40 -19.86 -4.84 2.34
CA GLU A 40 -20.25 -3.58 1.68
C GLU A 40 -19.14 -3.07 0.76
N TYR A 41 -17.88 -3.14 1.21
CA TYR A 41 -16.74 -2.76 0.37
C TYR A 41 -16.67 -3.58 -0.92
N LYS A 42 -16.90 -4.90 -0.85
CA LYS A 42 -16.89 -5.79 -2.02
C LYS A 42 -18.05 -5.47 -2.97
N LEU A 43 -19.23 -5.18 -2.44
CA LEU A 43 -20.42 -4.86 -3.23
C LEU A 43 -20.28 -3.51 -3.92
N MET A 44 -19.87 -2.45 -3.19
CA MET A 44 -19.60 -1.12 -3.76
C MET A 44 -18.53 -1.16 -4.84
N ARG A 45 -17.49 -1.98 -4.65
CA ARG A 45 -16.42 -2.17 -5.65
C ARG A 45 -16.95 -2.80 -6.93
N LYS A 46 -17.80 -3.82 -6.82
CA LYS A 46 -18.43 -4.49 -7.96
C LYS A 46 -19.32 -3.53 -8.74
N GLU A 47 -20.21 -2.80 -8.05
CA GLU A 47 -21.10 -1.81 -8.67
C GLU A 47 -20.32 -0.68 -9.36
N THR A 48 -19.24 -0.19 -8.75
CA THR A 48 -18.39 0.86 -9.33
C THR A 48 -17.67 0.36 -10.59
N SER A 49 -17.19 -0.88 -10.60
CA SER A 49 -16.54 -1.51 -11.76
C SER A 49 -17.51 -1.72 -12.92
N GLU A 50 -18.70 -2.26 -12.63
CA GLU A 50 -19.75 -2.44 -13.63
C GLU A 50 -20.20 -1.10 -14.22
N TYR A 51 -20.34 -0.07 -13.39
CA TYR A 51 -20.64 1.28 -13.84
C TYR A 51 -19.56 1.84 -14.77
N GLN A 52 -18.28 1.73 -14.41
CA GLN A 52 -17.18 2.20 -15.26
C GLN A 52 -17.13 1.45 -16.59
N SER A 53 -17.36 0.14 -16.59
CA SER A 53 -17.43 -0.66 -17.81
C SER A 53 -18.58 -0.20 -18.72
N GLN A 54 -19.79 0.00 -18.17
CA GLN A 54 -20.94 0.50 -18.91
C GLN A 54 -20.70 1.92 -19.44
N LEU A 55 -20.09 2.80 -18.64
CA LEU A 55 -19.74 4.15 -19.05
C LEU A 55 -18.73 4.13 -20.21
N MET A 56 -17.68 3.32 -20.10
CA MET A 56 -16.66 3.18 -21.15
C MET A 56 -17.26 2.62 -22.44
N GLN A 57 -18.14 1.62 -22.36
CA GLN A 57 -18.84 1.07 -23.53
C GLN A 57 -19.77 2.11 -24.16
N ALA A 58 -20.53 2.86 -23.37
CA ALA A 58 -21.43 3.90 -23.86
C ALA A 58 -20.66 5.06 -24.51
N MET A 59 -19.51 5.45 -23.95
CA MET A 59 -18.63 6.46 -24.54
C MET A 59 -17.99 5.97 -25.85
N ARG A 60 -17.50 4.72 -25.90
CA ARG A 60 -16.96 4.12 -27.12
C ARG A 60 -18.00 4.00 -28.23
N ALA A 61 -19.26 3.74 -27.87
CA ALA A 61 -20.39 3.67 -28.79
C ALA A 61 -20.96 5.05 -29.18
N ASN A 62 -20.44 6.17 -28.64
CA ASN A 62 -20.98 7.53 -28.80
C ASN A 62 -22.49 7.64 -28.50
N ASP A 63 -23.01 6.78 -27.62
CA ASP A 63 -24.43 6.76 -27.25
C ASP A 63 -24.72 7.78 -26.16
N THR A 64 -25.02 9.01 -26.58
CA THR A 64 -25.28 10.16 -25.69
C THR A 64 -26.44 9.91 -24.72
N LYS A 65 -27.48 9.16 -25.13
CA LYS A 65 -28.63 8.84 -24.28
C LYS A 65 -28.26 7.88 -23.16
N ARG A 66 -27.41 6.88 -23.43
CA ARG A 66 -26.90 5.97 -22.41
C ARG A 66 -25.95 6.66 -21.44
N VAL A 67 -25.07 7.53 -21.95
CA VAL A 67 -24.17 8.33 -21.11
C VAL A 67 -24.95 9.23 -20.15
N GLU A 68 -26.00 9.90 -20.62
CA GLU A 68 -26.81 10.79 -19.79
C GLU A 68 -27.58 10.02 -18.68
N LYS A 69 -28.10 8.82 -19.00
CA LYS A 69 -28.69 7.94 -17.99
C LYS A 69 -27.67 7.46 -16.94
N LEU A 70 -26.45 7.15 -17.36
CA LEU A 70 -25.37 6.74 -16.45
C LEU A 70 -24.86 7.92 -15.61
N LYS A 71 -24.82 9.14 -16.15
CA LYS A 71 -24.50 10.34 -15.37
C LYS A 71 -25.46 10.57 -14.21
N LYS A 72 -26.75 10.24 -14.36
CA LYS A 72 -27.71 10.32 -13.23
C LYS A 72 -27.32 9.42 -12.05
N LYS A 73 -26.65 8.30 -12.30
CA LYS A 73 -26.13 7.39 -11.27
C LYS A 73 -24.76 7.81 -10.72
N GLU A 74 -24.08 8.74 -11.37
CA GLU A 74 -22.72 9.18 -11.02
C GLU A 74 -22.65 9.65 -9.57
N THR A 75 -23.63 10.42 -9.09
CA THR A 75 -23.68 10.90 -7.70
C THR A 75 -23.71 9.75 -6.69
N GLN A 76 -24.47 8.69 -6.97
CA GLN A 76 -24.55 7.51 -6.11
C GLN A 76 -23.23 6.73 -6.11
N ILE A 77 -22.66 6.49 -7.28
CA ILE A 77 -21.34 5.84 -7.43
C ILE A 77 -20.25 6.64 -6.73
N ARG A 78 -20.25 7.97 -6.90
CA ARG A 78 -19.29 8.87 -6.25
C ARG A 78 -19.40 8.81 -4.74
N ASN A 79 -20.62 8.74 -4.18
CA ASN A 79 -20.80 8.55 -2.75
C ASN A 79 -20.23 7.21 -2.26
N MET A 80 -20.38 6.13 -3.04
CA MET A 80 -19.76 4.83 -2.74
C MET A 80 -18.24 4.89 -2.81
N GLN A 81 -17.68 5.52 -3.84
CA GLN A 81 -16.23 5.75 -3.96
C GLN A 81 -15.70 6.54 -2.76
N SER A 82 -16.37 7.62 -2.36
CA SER A 82 -15.99 8.39 -1.16
C SER A 82 -16.02 7.56 0.12
N LYS A 83 -17.00 6.65 0.28
CA LYS A 83 -17.02 5.70 1.40
C LYS A 83 -15.83 4.75 1.35
N MET A 84 -15.51 4.20 0.17
CA MET A 84 -14.36 3.33 -0.04
C MET A 84 -13.02 4.04 0.19
N MET A 85 -12.95 5.36 -0.02
CA MET A 85 -11.74 6.17 0.23
C MET A 85 -11.47 6.45 1.71
N LYS A 86 -12.48 6.44 2.60
CA LYS A 86 -12.31 6.70 4.04
C LYS A 86 -11.23 5.83 4.71
N PRO A 87 -11.24 4.49 4.58
CA PRO A 87 -10.17 3.68 5.15
C PRO A 87 -8.81 4.03 4.53
N GLN A 88 -8.76 4.31 3.22
CA GLN A 88 -7.54 4.69 2.53
C GLN A 88 -6.97 6.03 2.99
N MET A 89 -7.82 7.00 3.33
CA MET A 89 -7.42 8.28 3.92
C MET A 89 -6.78 8.13 5.30
N ILE A 90 -7.25 7.18 6.13
CA ILE A 90 -6.66 6.91 7.44
C ILE A 90 -5.35 6.11 7.29
N LEU A 91 -5.27 5.28 6.26
CA LEU A 91 -4.05 4.57 5.91
C LEU A 91 -2.95 5.49 5.34
N PHE A 92 -3.33 6.60 4.70
CA PHE A 92 -2.36 7.55 4.15
C PHE A 92 -1.35 8.09 5.18
N PRO A 93 -1.73 8.65 6.33
CA PRO A 93 -0.76 9.08 7.35
C PRO A 93 0.03 7.92 7.95
N ILE A 94 -0.56 6.72 8.04
CA ILE A 94 0.18 5.51 8.45
C ILE A 94 1.27 5.20 7.43
N SER A 95 0.99 5.29 6.13
CA SER A 95 2.00 5.13 5.09
C SER A 95 3.06 6.24 5.12
N MET A 96 2.70 7.46 5.47
CA MET A 96 3.66 8.56 5.67
C MET A 96 4.54 8.37 6.91
N SER A 97 4.08 7.65 7.94
CA SER A 97 4.91 7.37 9.12
C SER A 97 6.21 6.64 8.78
N TYR A 98 6.22 5.87 7.70
CA TYR A 98 7.41 5.21 7.15
C TYR A 98 8.51 6.21 6.74
N ILE A 99 8.13 7.39 6.22
CA ILE A 99 9.06 8.48 5.89
C ILE A 99 9.61 9.12 7.17
N VAL A 100 8.78 9.27 8.20
CA VAL A 100 9.20 9.84 9.49
C VAL A 100 10.21 8.92 10.20
N ILE A 101 9.94 7.62 10.24
CA ILE A 101 10.88 6.61 10.76
C ILE A 101 12.18 6.66 9.97
N TRP A 102 12.10 6.84 8.66
CA TRP A 102 13.28 6.95 7.82
C TRP A 102 14.17 8.15 8.20
N TRP A 103 13.56 9.33 8.34
CA TRP A 103 14.26 10.58 8.67
C TRP A 103 14.80 10.64 10.11
N PHE A 104 14.02 10.18 11.08
CA PHE A 104 14.36 10.30 12.51
C PHE A 104 15.14 9.11 13.07
N PHE A 105 15.02 7.93 12.44
CA PHE A 105 15.67 6.72 12.92
C PHE A 105 16.77 6.28 11.95
N LEU A 106 16.45 5.95 10.70
CA LEU A 106 17.41 5.33 9.77
C LEU A 106 18.62 6.23 9.44
N ILE A 107 18.38 7.49 9.06
CA ILE A 107 19.46 8.43 8.71
C ILE A 107 20.44 8.65 9.88
N PRO A 108 19.99 9.04 11.09
CA PRO A 108 20.92 9.32 12.19
C PRO A 108 21.54 8.07 12.83
N THR A 109 20.91 6.89 12.72
CA THR A 109 21.44 5.65 13.35
C THR A 109 22.38 4.86 12.46
N PHE A 110 22.16 4.83 11.15
CA PHE A 110 22.96 4.03 10.22
C PHE A 110 23.63 4.84 9.10
N GLY A 111 23.32 6.14 8.95
CA GLY A 111 24.01 7.02 8.02
C GLY A 111 24.04 6.50 6.58
N VAL A 112 25.23 6.53 5.98
CA VAL A 112 25.50 6.01 4.62
C VAL A 112 26.13 4.62 4.66
N ASP A 113 26.30 4.05 5.85
CA ASP A 113 27.09 2.84 6.03
C ASP A 113 26.38 1.61 5.42
N PRO A 114 27.11 0.72 4.74
CA PRO A 114 26.55 -0.49 4.17
C PRO A 114 26.09 -1.43 5.31
N VAL A 115 24.79 -1.73 5.33
CA VAL A 115 24.16 -2.56 6.38
C VAL A 115 23.82 -3.97 5.93
N ALA A 116 23.90 -4.26 4.63
CA ALA A 116 23.57 -5.57 4.09
C ALA A 116 24.51 -5.95 2.95
N VAL A 117 25.09 -7.15 3.00
CA VAL A 117 25.88 -7.72 1.89
C VAL A 117 25.07 -8.83 1.25
N VAL A 118 24.78 -8.71 -0.05
CA VAL A 118 24.09 -9.77 -0.80
C VAL A 118 25.12 -10.47 -1.67
N PRO A 119 25.55 -11.69 -1.31
CA PRO A 119 26.52 -12.42 -2.10
C PRO A 119 25.97 -12.65 -3.52
N GLY A 120 26.73 -12.20 -4.53
CA GLY A 120 26.38 -12.34 -5.95
C GLY A 120 25.69 -11.15 -6.63
N ILE A 121 25.15 -10.19 -5.86
CA ILE A 121 24.47 -8.98 -6.41
C ILE A 121 25.11 -7.69 -5.91
N ALA A 122 25.47 -7.63 -4.62
CA ALA A 122 26.10 -6.48 -4.01
C ALA A 122 27.08 -6.94 -2.93
N ALA A 123 28.28 -7.30 -3.37
CA ALA A 123 29.37 -7.81 -2.52
C ALA A 123 30.02 -6.71 -1.67
N GLU A 124 30.00 -5.46 -2.14
CA GLU A 124 30.56 -4.29 -1.42
C GLU A 124 29.61 -3.73 -0.36
N GLY A 125 28.40 -4.29 -0.24
CA GLY A 125 27.39 -3.86 0.70
C GLY A 125 26.41 -2.85 0.09
N ILE A 126 25.15 -2.98 0.51
CA ILE A 126 24.03 -2.15 0.10
C ILE A 126 23.85 -1.08 1.19
N PRO A 127 23.90 0.21 0.82
CA PRO A 127 23.58 1.29 1.74
C PRO A 127 22.18 1.11 2.32
N VAL A 128 22.00 1.53 3.57
CA VAL A 128 20.72 1.46 4.31
C VAL A 128 19.55 1.96 3.47
N PHE A 129 19.77 3.04 2.72
CA PHE A 129 18.78 3.63 1.83
C PHE A 129 18.20 2.61 0.83
N TYR A 130 19.08 1.96 0.06
CA TYR A 130 18.68 1.02 -0.97
C TYR A 130 18.10 -0.25 -0.36
N TRP A 131 18.69 -0.76 0.74
CA TRP A 131 18.20 -1.95 1.41
C TRP A 131 16.80 -1.76 1.98
N TYR A 132 16.54 -0.62 2.62
CA TYR A 132 15.23 -0.26 3.17
C TYR A 132 14.17 -0.10 2.07
N MET A 133 14.53 0.54 0.95
CA MET A 133 13.62 0.70 -0.19
C MET A 133 13.25 -0.66 -0.79
N ILE A 134 14.21 -1.56 -0.98
CA ILE A 134 13.97 -2.92 -1.47
C ILE A 134 13.05 -3.67 -0.50
N CYS A 135 13.36 -3.64 0.80
CA CYS A 135 12.54 -4.30 1.80
C CYS A 135 11.11 -3.74 1.81
N SER A 136 10.91 -2.42 1.80
CA SER A 136 9.56 -1.85 1.83
C SER A 136 8.77 -2.05 0.56
N PHE A 137 9.41 -2.04 -0.60
CA PHE A 137 8.70 -2.36 -1.83
C PHE A 137 8.30 -3.84 -1.83
N PHE A 138 9.20 -4.73 -1.41
CA PHE A 138 8.91 -6.16 -1.30
C PHE A 138 7.81 -6.46 -0.28
N PHE A 139 7.94 -5.95 0.95
CA PHE A 139 6.97 -6.19 2.00
C PHE A 139 5.66 -5.40 1.78
N GLY A 140 5.71 -4.21 1.17
CA GLY A 140 4.54 -3.43 0.81
C GLY A 140 3.71 -4.11 -0.28
N THR A 141 4.36 -4.71 -1.29
CA THR A 141 3.69 -5.54 -2.29
C THR A 141 3.18 -6.86 -1.72
N LEU A 142 3.90 -7.46 -0.77
CA LEU A 142 3.45 -8.67 -0.08
C LEU A 142 2.23 -8.40 0.81
N ALA A 143 2.26 -7.32 1.59
CA ALA A 143 1.16 -6.88 2.44
C ALA A 143 -0.08 -6.52 1.59
N SER A 144 0.11 -5.85 0.45
CA SER A 144 -1.01 -5.49 -0.42
C SER A 144 -1.69 -6.72 -1.04
N ARG A 145 -0.91 -7.78 -1.37
CA ARG A 145 -1.43 -9.07 -1.84
C ARG A 145 -2.16 -9.85 -0.74
N ILE A 146 -1.63 -9.90 0.49
CA ILE A 146 -2.25 -10.67 1.59
C ILE A 146 -3.51 -9.99 2.14
N VAL A 147 -3.54 -8.65 2.18
CA VAL A 147 -4.74 -7.90 2.60
C VAL A 147 -5.84 -7.94 1.52
N GLY A 148 -5.54 -8.35 0.28
CA GLY A 148 -6.54 -8.49 -0.78
C GLY A 148 -7.14 -7.16 -1.25
N VAL A 149 -6.53 -6.03 -0.86
CA VAL A 149 -6.91 -4.68 -1.31
C VAL A 149 -6.22 -4.26 -2.59
N THR A 150 -5.28 -5.04 -3.12
CA THR A 150 -4.94 -4.86 -4.53
C THR A 150 -6.18 -5.14 -5.36
N PRO A 151 -6.60 -4.21 -6.22
CA PRO A 151 -7.30 -4.60 -7.40
C PRO A 151 -6.34 -5.47 -8.19
N ILE A 152 -6.56 -6.77 -8.13
CA ILE A 152 -6.10 -7.66 -9.18
C ILE A 152 -6.77 -7.09 -10.43
N ALA A 153 -5.94 -6.44 -11.25
CA ALA A 153 -6.27 -5.99 -12.59
C ALA A 153 -6.77 -7.17 -13.43
#